data_AF-A0A7C1J7P5-F1
#
_entry.id   AF-A0A7C1J7P5-F1
#
_cell.length_a   1.000
_cell.length_b   1.000
_cell.length_c   1.000
_cell.angle_alpha   90.00
_cell.angle_beta   90.00
_cell.angle_gamma   90.00
#
_symmetry.space_group_name_H-M   'P 1'
#
loop_
_entity.id
_entity.type
_entity.pdbx_description
1 polymer ?
#
loop_
_entity_poly.entity_id
_entity_poly.type
_entity_poly.pdbx_seq_one_letter_code
_entity_poly.pdbx_strand_id
1 'polypeptide(L)'
;MNFNTVFLLAAALFSCVFVMLKIERNRWFIGAFFYVLPVLALMGLWASLTNSWTELLLAAPVAIGMTGLWWAVWGRKLKRAESTIKVWGQDAAPKPKAALQAEIDQLKEEKAKLEEELKKIKTQRD
;
A
#
# COMPACT_ATOMS: atom_id res chain seq x y z
N MET A 1 -18.28 -9.82 -37.00
CA MET A 1 -18.06 -9.08 -35.75
C MET A 1 -18.89 -9.70 -34.65
N ASN A 2 -18.24 -10.39 -33.71
CA ASN A 2 -18.92 -11.10 -32.63
C ASN A 2 -18.95 -10.23 -31.37
N PHE A 3 -20.12 -9.67 -31.03
CA PHE A 3 -20.29 -8.81 -29.85
C PHE A 3 -19.97 -9.53 -28.54
N ASN A 4 -20.20 -10.84 -28.46
CA ASN A 4 -19.88 -11.62 -27.27
C ASN A 4 -18.37 -11.67 -27.05
N THR A 5 -17.60 -11.85 -28.13
CA THR A 5 -16.13 -11.77 -28.09
C THR A 5 -15.65 -10.40 -27.63
N VAL A 6 -16.18 -9.32 -28.22
CA VAL A 6 -15.80 -7.95 -27.85
C VAL A 6 -16.07 -7.69 -26.37
N PHE A 7 -17.22 -8.14 -25.87
CA PHE A 7 -17.58 -8.01 -24.46
C PHE A 7 -16.64 -8.78 -23.54
N LEU A 8 -16.30 -10.04 -23.87
CA LEU A 8 -15.36 -10.85 -23.09
C LEU A 8 -13.96 -10.24 -23.05
N LEU A 9 -13.45 -9.78 -24.20
CA LEU A 9 -12.16 -9.11 -24.29
C LEU A 9 -12.15 -7.80 -23.49
N ALA A 10 -13.24 -7.02 -23.57
CA ALA A 10 -13.39 -5.79 -22.80
C ALA A 10 -13.46 -6.05 -21.29
N ALA A 11 -14.15 -7.11 -20.86
CA ALA A 11 -14.22 -7.54 -19.47
C ALA A 11 -12.85 -7.97 -18.93
N ALA A 12 -12.06 -8.70 -19.73
CA ALA A 12 -10.69 -9.10 -19.37
C ALA A 12 -9.75 -7.88 -19.24
N LEU A 13 -9.87 -6.89 -20.13
CA LEU A 13 -9.12 -5.64 -20.01
C LEU A 13 -9.57 -4.83 -18.78
N PHE A 14 -10.87 -4.77 -18.52
CA PHE A 14 -11.41 -4.09 -17.35
C PHE A 14 -10.92 -4.74 -16.05
N SER A 15 -10.86 -6.08 -15.96
CA SER A 15 -10.32 -6.77 -14.78
C SER A 15 -8.84 -6.44 -14.56
N CYS A 16 -8.04 -6.35 -15.62
CA CYS A 16 -6.65 -5.90 -15.55
C CYS A 16 -6.53 -4.51 -14.93
N VAL A 17 -7.33 -3.55 -15.39
CA VAL A 17 -7.32 -2.20 -14.83
C VAL A 17 -7.77 -2.21 -13.37
N PHE A 18 -8.81 -2.97 -13.04
CA PHE A 18 -9.32 -3.05 -11.68
C PHE A 18 -8.30 -3.62 -10.68
N VAL A 19 -7.62 -4.71 -11.05
CA VAL A 19 -6.54 -5.30 -10.25
C VAL A 19 -5.42 -4.29 -10.06
N MET A 20 -5.01 -3.61 -11.13
CA MET A 20 -3.94 -2.62 -11.07
C MET A 20 -4.27 -1.41 -10.21
N LEU A 21 -5.53 -1.00 -10.15
CA LEU A 21 -5.98 0.08 -9.27
C LEU A 21 -5.95 -0.31 -7.78
N LYS A 22 -6.00 -1.60 -7.45
CA LYS A 22 -5.96 -2.11 -6.08
C LYS A 22 -4.55 -2.39 -5.58
N ILE A 23 -3.58 -2.59 -6.47
CA ILE A 23 -2.19 -2.86 -6.12
C ILE A 23 -1.50 -1.57 -5.68
N GLU A 24 -0.71 -1.65 -4.61
CA GLU A 24 0.12 -0.53 -4.15
C GLU A 24 1.08 -0.07 -5.26
N ARG A 25 1.31 1.25 -5.34
CA ARG A 25 2.19 1.83 -6.38
C ARG A 25 3.59 1.21 -6.39
N ASN A 26 4.10 0.82 -5.22
CA ASN A 26 5.42 0.18 -5.10
C ASN A 26 5.44 -1.27 -5.63
N ARG A 27 4.29 -1.96 -5.69
CA ARG A 27 4.17 -3.36 -6.14
C ARG A 27 3.48 -3.48 -7.50
N TRP A 28 3.23 -2.37 -8.17
CA TRP A 28 2.51 -2.33 -9.44
C TRP A 28 3.19 -3.18 -10.53
N PHE A 29 4.53 -3.28 -10.51
CA PHE A 29 5.29 -4.13 -11.43
C PHE A 29 4.95 -5.63 -11.28
N ILE A 30 4.64 -6.09 -10.07
CA ILE A 30 4.26 -7.48 -9.80
C ILE A 30 2.90 -7.76 -10.46
N GLY A 31 1.94 -6.83 -10.29
CA GLY A 31 0.65 -6.91 -10.99
C GLY A 31 0.78 -6.87 -12.50
N ALA A 32 1.68 -6.03 -13.02
CA ALA A 32 1.95 -5.93 -14.45
C ALA A 32 2.46 -7.26 -15.00
N PHE A 33 3.47 -7.82 -14.35
CA PHE A 33 4.17 -8.98 -14.87
C PHE A 33 3.38 -10.28 -14.71
N PHE A 34 2.75 -10.49 -13.55
CA PHE A 34 2.09 -11.75 -13.22
C PHE A 34 0.62 -11.82 -13.64
N TYR A 35 -0.02 -10.69 -13.95
CA TYR A 35 -1.43 -10.67 -14.33
C TYR A 35 -1.67 -9.98 -15.67
N VAL A 36 -1.28 -8.72 -15.82
CA VAL A 36 -1.61 -7.96 -17.04
C VAL A 36 -0.90 -8.52 -18.27
N LEU A 37 0.40 -8.79 -18.17
CA LEU A 37 1.20 -9.33 -19.26
C LEU A 37 0.69 -10.68 -19.77
N PRO A 38 0.43 -11.71 -18.91
CA PRO A 38 -0.12 -12.97 -19.40
C PRO A 38 -1.52 -12.83 -19.98
N VAL A 39 -2.37 -11.96 -19.44
CA VAL A 39 -3.71 -11.71 -20.01
C VAL A 39 -3.59 -11.08 -21.40
N LEU A 40 -2.74 -10.07 -21.58
CA LEU A 40 -2.50 -9.44 -22.89
C LEU A 40 -1.89 -10.43 -23.90
N ALA A 41 -0.96 -11.27 -23.45
CA ALA A 41 -0.36 -12.30 -24.30
C ALA A 41 -1.41 -13.33 -24.76
N LEU A 42 -2.27 -13.79 -23.85
CA LEU A 42 -3.38 -14.69 -24.19
C LEU A 42 -4.36 -14.04 -25.17
N MET A 43 -4.70 -12.76 -24.97
CA MET A 43 -5.58 -12.03 -25.88
C MET A 43 -4.95 -11.85 -27.27
N GLY A 44 -3.66 -11.54 -27.34
CA GLY A 44 -2.93 -11.41 -28.60
C GLY A 44 -2.81 -12.75 -29.34
N LEU A 45 -2.48 -13.84 -28.64
CA LEU A 45 -2.47 -15.18 -29.21
C LEU A 45 -3.87 -15.59 -29.70
N TRP A 46 -4.89 -15.34 -28.90
CA TRP A 46 -6.27 -15.63 -29.27
C TRP A 46 -6.67 -14.86 -30.54
N ALA A 47 -6.42 -13.55 -30.59
CA ALA A 47 -6.73 -12.72 -31.76
C ALA A 47 -5.94 -13.15 -33.01
N SER A 48 -4.71 -13.61 -32.85
CA SER A 48 -3.92 -14.19 -33.94
C SER A 48 -4.50 -15.51 -34.46
N LEU A 49 -4.99 -16.39 -33.58
CA LEU A 49 -5.56 -17.69 -33.95
C LEU A 49 -6.94 -17.56 -34.60
N THR A 50 -7.76 -16.62 -34.13
CA THR A 50 -9.13 -16.40 -34.61
C THR A 50 -9.23 -15.29 -35.67
N ASN A 51 -8.10 -14.68 -36.04
CA ASN A 51 -8.01 -13.51 -36.91
C ASN A 51 -8.95 -12.35 -36.51
N SER A 52 -9.22 -12.22 -35.20
CA SER A 52 -10.23 -11.32 -34.63
C SER A 52 -9.61 -10.02 -34.09
N TRP A 53 -8.68 -9.45 -34.84
CA TRP A 53 -7.94 -8.24 -34.44
C TRP A 53 -8.83 -6.99 -34.34
N THR A 54 -9.88 -6.92 -35.16
CA THR A 54 -10.85 -5.84 -35.13
C THR A 54 -11.72 -5.91 -33.86
N GLU A 55 -12.12 -7.11 -33.41
CA GLU A 55 -12.80 -7.29 -32.13
C GLU A 55 -11.92 -6.86 -30.95
N LEU A 56 -10.62 -7.16 -30.99
CA LEU A 56 -9.66 -6.74 -29.97
C LEU A 56 -9.50 -5.23 -29.91
N LEU A 57 -9.37 -4.57 -31.06
CA LEU A 57 -9.27 -3.11 -31.16
C LEU A 57 -10.54 -2.42 -30.65
N LEU A 58 -11.71 -2.99 -30.92
CA LEU A 58 -13.00 -2.47 -30.43
C LEU A 58 -13.23 -2.73 -28.94
N ALA A 59 -12.62 -3.78 -28.38
CA ALA A 59 -12.71 -4.07 -26.95
C ALA A 59 -12.00 -3.02 -26.08
N ALA A 60 -10.92 -2.40 -26.59
CA ALA A 60 -10.16 -1.37 -25.86
C ALA A 60 -11.00 -0.13 -25.46
N PRO A 61 -11.69 0.58 -26.38
CA PRO A 61 -12.52 1.73 -26.02
C PRO A 61 -13.71 1.32 -25.13
N VAL A 62 -14.26 0.12 -25.30
CA VAL A 62 -15.32 -0.40 -24.42
C VAL A 62 -14.81 -0.58 -23.00
N ALA A 63 -13.63 -1.19 -22.82
CA ALA A 63 -13.01 -1.35 -21.50
C ALA A 63 -12.67 -0.01 -20.85
N ILE A 64 -12.19 0.97 -21.62
CA ILE A 64 -11.94 2.34 -21.15
C ILE A 64 -13.24 3.00 -20.70
N GLY A 65 -14.31 2.89 -21.50
CA GLY A 65 -15.63 3.41 -21.16
C GLY A 65 -16.19 2.78 -19.87
N MET A 66 -16.09 1.46 -19.73
CA MET A 66 -16.49 0.75 -18.51
C MET A 66 -15.69 1.19 -17.29
N THR A 67 -14.37 1.35 -17.45
CA THR A 67 -13.48 1.85 -16.38
C THR A 67 -13.84 3.28 -15.98
N GLY A 68 -14.07 4.15 -16.96
CA GLY A 68 -14.48 5.54 -16.72
C GLY A 68 -15.82 5.63 -16.00
N LEU A 69 -16.81 4.85 -16.43
CA LEU A 69 -18.12 4.74 -15.77
C LEU A 69 -18.00 4.23 -14.33
N TRP A 70 -17.25 3.15 -14.12
CA TRP A 70 -16.98 2.62 -12.79
C TRP A 70 -16.32 3.67 -11.88
N TRP A 71 -15.32 4.37 -12.41
CA TRP A 71 -14.61 5.41 -11.67
C TRP A 71 -15.53 6.59 -11.30
N ALA A 72 -16.37 7.02 -12.25
CA ALA A 72 -17.31 8.12 -12.06
C ALA A 72 -18.36 7.81 -10.98
N VAL A 73 -18.85 6.57 -10.90
CA VAL A 73 -19.89 6.11 -9.96
C VAL A 73 -19.32 5.73 -8.59
N TRP A 74 -18.29 4.89 -8.55
CA TRP A 74 -17.76 4.31 -7.31
C TRP A 74 -16.30 4.68 -7.03
N GLY A 75 -15.48 4.90 -8.07
CA GLY A 75 -14.06 5.22 -7.91
C GLY A 75 -13.78 6.47 -7.07
N ARG A 76 -14.63 7.49 -7.16
CA ARG A 76 -14.51 8.72 -6.34
C ARG A 76 -14.63 8.48 -4.83
N LYS A 77 -15.26 7.38 -4.41
CA LYS A 77 -15.50 7.05 -2.98
C LYS A 77 -14.41 6.13 -2.39
N LEU A 78 -13.56 5.53 -3.22
CA LEU A 78 -12.52 4.62 -2.76
C LEU A 78 -11.30 5.42 -2.30
N LYS A 79 -11.03 5.40 -0.99
CA LYS A 79 -9.77 5.89 -0.44
C LYS A 79 -8.62 5.09 -1.07
N ARG A 80 -7.59 5.79 -1.54
CA ARG A 80 -6.36 5.18 -2.05
C ARG A 80 -5.76 4.32 -0.93
N ALA A 81 -5.25 3.13 -1.25
CA ALA A 81 -4.56 2.31 -0.26
C ALA A 81 -3.38 3.11 0.29
N GLU A 82 -3.47 3.54 1.55
CA GLU A 82 -2.36 4.16 2.25
C GLU A 82 -1.33 3.07 2.51
N SER A 83 -0.10 3.29 2.04
CA SER A 83 1.06 2.43 2.31
C SER A 83 1.54 2.50 3.77
N THR A 84 0.75 3.14 4.65
CA THR A 84 1.03 3.25 6.06
C THR A 84 0.56 1.96 6.73
N ILE A 85 1.41 0.94 6.67
CA ILE A 85 1.31 -0.21 7.56
C ILE A 85 1.38 0.34 8.98
N LYS A 86 0.24 0.49 9.67
CA LYS A 86 0.21 0.71 11.11
C LYS A 86 0.71 -0.57 11.78
N VAL A 87 2.02 -0.65 11.98
CA VAL A 87 2.60 -1.60 12.93
C VAL A 87 2.11 -1.17 14.30
N TRP A 88 1.32 -2.01 14.96
CA TRP A 88 0.94 -1.86 16.36
C TRP A 88 2.23 -1.76 17.18
N GLY A 89 2.69 -0.53 17.48
CA GLY A 89 3.98 -0.28 18.12
C GLY A 89 4.70 1.01 17.69
N GLN A 90 4.34 1.62 16.55
CA GLN A 90 4.95 2.89 16.10
C GLN A 90 4.29 4.16 16.68
N ASP A 91 3.15 4.05 17.37
CA ASP A 91 2.55 5.17 18.13
C ASP A 91 3.30 5.46 19.45
N ALA A 92 4.32 4.66 19.81
CA ALA A 92 5.36 5.10 20.72
C ALA A 92 6.28 6.06 19.95
N ALA A 93 5.78 7.26 19.68
CA ALA A 93 6.61 8.36 19.20
C ALA A 93 7.92 8.37 20.01
N PRO A 94 9.10 8.50 19.39
CA PRO A 94 10.32 8.67 20.15
C PRO A 94 10.09 9.85 21.08
N LYS A 95 10.01 9.60 22.40
CA LYS A 95 9.96 10.67 23.40
C LYS A 95 11.03 11.68 22.96
N PRO A 96 10.67 12.96 22.72
CA PRO A 96 11.62 13.93 22.19
C PRO A 96 12.87 13.87 23.07
N LYS A 97 14.07 13.82 22.48
CA LYS A 97 15.34 13.60 23.19
C LYS A 97 15.48 14.51 24.43
N ALA A 98 14.87 15.69 24.38
CA ALA A 98 14.75 16.62 25.50
C ALA A 98 14.05 16.05 26.76
N ALA A 99 12.98 15.27 26.61
CA ALA A 99 12.27 14.63 27.71
C ALA A 99 13.09 13.48 28.33
N LEU A 100 13.82 12.72 27.50
CA LEU A 100 14.74 11.70 28.00
C LEU A 100 15.92 12.32 28.76
N GLN A 101 16.44 13.45 28.29
CA GLN A 101 17.55 14.15 28.93
C GLN A 101 17.13 14.70 30.31
N ALA A 102 15.93 15.26 30.41
CA ALA A 102 15.37 15.75 31.67
C ALA A 102 15.15 14.61 32.69
N GLU A 103 14.65 13.45 32.24
CA GLU A 103 14.53 12.25 33.10
C GLU A 103 15.92 11.76 33.58
N ILE A 104 16.94 11.81 32.71
CA ILE A 104 18.31 11.40 33.08
C ILE A 104 18.93 12.35 34.12
N ASP A 105 18.70 13.66 33.98
CA ASP A 105 19.25 14.64 34.91
C ASP A 105 18.56 14.56 36.29
N GLN A 106 17.24 14.33 36.32
CA GLN A 106 16.52 14.05 37.57
C GLN A 106 17.03 12.80 38.28
N LEU A 107 17.27 11.70 37.54
CA LEU A 107 17.79 10.46 38.12
C LEU A 107 19.21 10.60 38.67
N LYS A 108 20.03 11.50 38.10
CA LYS A 108 21.37 11.81 38.64
C LYS A 108 21.28 12.59 39.95
N GLU A 109 20.36 13.54 40.05
CA GLU A 109 20.13 14.30 41.29
C GLU A 109 19.60 13.42 42.41
N GLU A 110 18.68 12.49 42.11
CA GLU A 110 18.18 11.53 43.11
C GLU A 110 19.28 10.59 43.60
N LYS A 111 20.14 10.09 42.72
CA LYS A 111 21.30 9.28 43.12
C LYS A 111 22.27 10.06 44.01
N ALA A 112 22.55 11.31 43.68
CA ALA A 112 23.44 12.15 44.49
C ALA A 112 22.87 12.35 45.90
N LYS A 113 21.55 12.62 46.02
CA LYS A 113 20.88 12.75 47.32
C LYS A 113 20.92 11.44 48.12
N LEU A 114 20.66 10.30 47.47
CA LEU A 114 20.71 9.00 48.12
C LEU A 114 22.14 8.60 48.56
N GLU A 115 23.17 8.99 47.81
CA GLU A 115 24.57 8.79 48.22
C GLU A 115 24.98 9.66 49.41
N GLU A 116 24.47 10.90 49.48
CA GLU A 116 24.67 11.76 50.65
C GLU A 116 23.93 11.24 51.88
N GLU A 117 22.71 10.73 51.72
CA GLU A 117 21.97 10.06 52.79
C GLU A 117 22.68 8.78 53.25
N LEU A 118 23.18 7.96 52.32
CA LEU A 118 23.97 6.78 52.65
C LEU A 118 25.27 7.13 53.39
N LYS A 119 25.95 8.22 53.02
CA LYS A 119 27.12 8.71 53.75
C LYS A 119 26.75 9.16 55.15
N LYS A 120 25.67 9.94 55.32
CA LYS A 120 25.18 10.37 56.64
C LYS A 120 24.80 9.18 57.53
N ILE A 121 24.13 8.17 56.97
CA ILE A 121 23.76 6.95 57.70
C ILE A 121 25.02 6.14 58.06
N LYS A 122 26.02 6.06 57.19
CA LYS A 122 27.31 5.42 57.53
C LYS A 122 28.03 6.16 58.66
N THR A 123 28.10 7.48 58.61
CA THR A 123 28.75 8.28 59.67
C THR A 123 27.99 8.27 61.00
N GLN A 124 26.69 8.00 60.99
CA GLN A 124 25.88 7.82 62.22
C GLN A 124 25.91 6.40 62.79
N ARG A 125 26.44 5.42 62.04
CA ARG A 125 26.47 4.00 62.42
C ARG A 125 27.82 3.55 62.98
N ASP A 126 28.85 4.40 62.88
CA ASP A 126 30.13 4.31 63.60
C ASP A 126 30.07 5.16 64.88
#